data_AF-Q70M41-F1
#
_entry.id   AF-Q70M41-F1
#
_cell.length_a   1.000
_cell.length_b   1.000
_cell.length_c   1.000
_cell.angle_alpha   90.00
_cell.angle_beta   90.00
_cell.angle_gamma   90.00
#
_symmetry.space_group_name_H-M   'P 1'
#
loop_
_entity.id
_entity.type
_entity.pdbx_description
1 polymer ?
#
loop_
_entity_poly.entity_id
_entity_poly.type
_entity_poly.pdbx_seq_one_letter_code
_entity_poly.pdbx_strand_id
1 'polypeptide(L)'
;HVTKVDPAKPLPDDPGVIADTDLVIVGGSDDVTETNTLAAVRAIDDIAPDLPIFQEPYSATQVSTDTIDAVDSIAVPAVYNGDRDNFVGKHLDLFTEIARKPDELAGSSVPLVGDLVASTGELATKLIGEGYVVQHLDSAAASVSGVETTYTPDQVAGAALATETFYDFPIFYVEYSGTYGGPKDVTAAARYLDETVLLYG
;
A
#
# COMPACT_ATOMS: atom_id res chain seq x y z
N HIS A 1 -11.32 10.31 -5.56
CA HIS A 1 -11.53 9.04 -6.29
C HIS A 1 -10.15 8.44 -6.51
N VAL A 2 -10.01 7.14 -6.26
CA VAL A 2 -8.72 6.44 -6.38
C VAL A 2 -8.92 5.30 -7.36
N THR A 3 -8.00 5.15 -8.32
CA THR A 3 -7.99 4.01 -9.24
C THR A 3 -6.92 3.03 -8.76
N LYS A 4 -7.33 1.81 -8.36
CA LYS A 4 -6.38 0.75 -7.99
C LYS A 4 -6.08 -0.12 -9.22
N VAL A 5 -4.80 -0.23 -9.57
CA VAL A 5 -4.29 -0.96 -10.73
C VAL A 5 -3.50 -2.17 -10.26
N ASP A 6 -3.87 -3.34 -10.77
CA ASP A 6 -3.09 -4.56 -10.61
C ASP A 6 -2.03 -4.64 -11.73
N PRO A 7 -0.72 -4.53 -11.41
CA PRO A 7 0.34 -4.53 -12.42
C PRO A 7 0.51 -5.89 -13.13
N ALA A 8 -0.11 -6.96 -12.64
CA ALA A 8 -0.16 -8.24 -13.33
C ALA A 8 -1.24 -8.29 -14.43
N LYS A 9 -2.08 -7.26 -14.55
CA LYS A 9 -3.17 -7.15 -15.52
C LYS A 9 -2.93 -6.03 -16.54
N PRO A 10 -3.49 -6.12 -17.75
CA PRO A 10 -3.44 -5.02 -18.71
C PRO A 10 -4.19 -3.80 -18.16
N LEU A 11 -3.66 -2.60 -18.45
CA LEU A 11 -4.36 -1.35 -18.20
C LEU A 11 -5.67 -1.27 -19.01
N PRO A 12 -6.67 -0.50 -18.53
CA PRO A 12 -7.90 -0.28 -19.26
C PRO A 12 -7.65 0.38 -20.62
N ASP A 13 -8.44 0.01 -21.63
CA ASP A 13 -8.34 0.59 -22.98
C ASP A 13 -8.71 2.10 -23.00
N ASP A 14 -9.55 2.53 -22.07
CA ASP A 14 -9.96 3.92 -21.91
C ASP A 14 -9.00 4.66 -20.94
N PRO A 15 -8.16 5.60 -21.44
CA PRO A 15 -7.22 6.32 -20.61
C PRO A 15 -7.92 7.23 -19.58
N GLY A 16 -9.20 7.59 -19.77
CA GLY A 16 -9.95 8.40 -18.81
C GLY A 16 -10.09 7.75 -17.43
N VAL A 17 -10.09 6.42 -17.36
CA VAL A 17 -10.12 5.66 -16.09
C VAL A 17 -8.90 5.98 -15.20
N ILE A 18 -7.78 6.34 -15.83
CA ILE A 18 -6.56 6.77 -15.17
C ILE A 18 -6.52 8.29 -15.07
N ALA A 19 -6.71 9.02 -16.18
CA ALA A 19 -6.49 10.46 -16.24
C ALA A 19 -7.48 11.30 -15.41
N ASP A 20 -8.69 10.79 -15.14
CA ASP A 20 -9.73 11.53 -14.41
C ASP A 20 -9.81 11.18 -12.91
N THR A 21 -8.85 10.42 -12.38
CA THR A 21 -8.77 10.04 -10.96
C THR A 21 -7.90 11.02 -10.16
N ASP A 22 -7.96 10.98 -8.83
CA ASP A 22 -7.15 11.86 -7.97
C ASP A 22 -5.82 11.19 -7.52
N LEU A 23 -5.77 9.86 -7.59
CA LEU A 23 -4.63 9.02 -7.20
C LEU A 23 -4.72 7.66 -7.90
N VAL A 24 -3.59 7.11 -8.32
CA VAL A 24 -3.48 5.71 -8.71
C VAL A 24 -2.72 4.93 -7.64
N ILE A 25 -3.29 3.83 -7.16
CA ILE A 25 -2.59 2.85 -6.33
C ILE A 25 -2.22 1.66 -7.22
N VAL A 26 -0.93 1.40 -7.39
CA VAL A 26 -0.42 0.22 -8.10
C VAL A 26 -0.12 -0.87 -7.07
N GLY A 27 -0.94 -1.92 -7.06
CA GLY A 27 -0.84 -2.98 -6.06
C GLY A 27 -1.65 -4.22 -6.42
N GLY A 28 -1.19 -5.37 -5.94
CA GLY A 28 -1.79 -6.68 -6.18
C GLY A 28 -1.03 -7.77 -5.44
N SER A 29 -1.63 -8.96 -5.29
CA SER A 29 -1.02 -10.08 -4.57
C SER A 29 -0.34 -11.09 -5.47
N ASP A 30 -0.96 -11.42 -6.60
CA ASP A 30 -0.59 -12.56 -7.43
C ASP A 30 0.17 -12.09 -8.68
N ASP A 31 1.27 -12.76 -9.00
CA ASP A 31 2.13 -12.48 -10.17
C ASP A 31 2.68 -11.03 -10.26
N VAL A 32 2.67 -10.28 -9.15
CA VAL A 32 3.24 -8.93 -9.06
C VAL A 32 4.75 -9.00 -8.84
N THR A 33 5.49 -8.32 -9.72
CA THR A 33 6.97 -8.27 -9.74
C THR A 33 7.44 -6.81 -9.81
N GLU A 34 8.71 -6.56 -9.47
CA GLU A 34 9.32 -5.24 -9.68
C GLU A 34 9.17 -4.78 -11.14
N THR A 35 9.44 -5.67 -12.10
CA THR A 35 9.40 -5.37 -13.54
C THR A 35 8.02 -4.92 -14.01
N ASN A 36 6.95 -5.64 -13.65
CA ASN A 36 5.61 -5.27 -14.08
C ASN A 36 5.06 -4.07 -13.31
N THR A 37 5.48 -3.87 -12.06
CA THR A 37 5.17 -2.66 -11.30
C THR A 37 5.74 -1.43 -11.99
N LEU A 38 7.04 -1.43 -12.32
CA LEU A 38 7.69 -0.33 -13.05
C LEU A 38 7.06 -0.08 -14.42
N ALA A 39 6.68 -1.15 -15.13
CA ALA A 39 6.02 -1.02 -16.42
C ALA A 39 4.63 -0.36 -16.29
N ALA A 40 3.85 -0.73 -15.28
CA ALA A 40 2.54 -0.13 -15.01
C ALA A 40 2.70 1.35 -14.62
N VAL A 41 3.61 1.67 -13.69
CA VAL A 41 3.89 3.04 -13.25
C VAL A 41 4.27 3.94 -14.43
N ARG A 42 5.20 3.51 -15.28
CA ARG A 42 5.59 4.28 -16.48
C ARG A 42 4.44 4.49 -17.45
N ALA A 43 3.60 3.47 -17.65
CA ALA A 43 2.45 3.59 -18.54
C ALA A 43 1.38 4.55 -17.98
N ILE A 44 1.21 4.59 -16.65
CA ILE A 44 0.33 5.56 -15.98
C ILE A 44 0.90 6.97 -16.11
N ASP A 45 2.20 7.15 -15.87
CA ASP A 45 2.91 8.43 -16.02
C ASP A 45 2.82 8.97 -17.46
N ASP A 46 2.96 8.11 -18.48
CA ASP A 46 2.77 8.47 -19.89
C ASP A 46 1.33 8.95 -20.19
N ILE A 47 0.33 8.43 -19.47
CA ILE A 47 -1.09 8.81 -19.64
C ILE A 47 -1.39 10.11 -18.89
N ALA A 48 -0.90 10.25 -17.65
CA ALA A 48 -1.20 11.36 -16.75
C ALA A 48 0.05 11.73 -15.91
N PRO A 49 0.97 12.55 -16.45
CA PRO A 49 2.28 12.82 -15.82
C PRO A 49 2.24 13.57 -14.48
N ASP A 50 1.15 14.29 -14.20
CA ASP A 50 0.99 15.06 -12.97
C ASP A 50 0.15 14.32 -11.91
N LEU A 51 -0.30 13.10 -12.19
CA LEU A 51 -1.16 12.31 -11.33
C LEU A 51 -0.33 11.57 -10.28
N PRO A 52 -0.63 11.72 -8.97
CA PRO A 52 0.08 10.97 -7.95
C PRO A 52 -0.07 9.44 -8.12
N ILE A 53 1.02 8.72 -7.92
CA ILE A 53 1.08 7.26 -7.99
C ILE A 53 1.63 6.73 -6.68
N PHE A 54 0.85 5.87 -6.01
CA PHE A 54 1.31 5.10 -4.86
C PHE A 54 1.59 3.66 -5.27
N GLN A 55 2.66 3.08 -4.73
CA GLN A 55 2.88 1.64 -4.78
C GLN A 55 2.33 1.01 -3.49
N GLU A 56 1.49 -0.02 -3.61
CA GLU A 56 1.07 -0.87 -2.49
C GLU A 56 1.74 -2.26 -2.66
N PRO A 57 2.95 -2.47 -2.10
CA PRO A 57 3.65 -3.73 -2.26
C PRO A 57 3.06 -4.82 -1.37
N TYR A 58 2.91 -6.01 -1.93
CA TYR A 58 2.57 -7.22 -1.18
C TYR A 58 3.79 -7.85 -0.49
N SER A 59 4.98 -7.66 -1.07
CA SER A 59 6.25 -8.24 -0.61
C SER A 59 7.39 -7.25 -0.77
N ALA A 60 8.38 -7.31 0.15
CA ALA A 60 9.59 -6.49 0.07
C ALA A 60 10.39 -6.68 -1.23
N THR A 61 10.22 -7.82 -1.92
CA THR A 61 10.85 -8.10 -3.21
C THR A 61 10.34 -7.22 -4.36
N GLN A 62 9.21 -6.54 -4.17
CA GLN A 62 8.63 -5.61 -5.15
C GLN A 62 9.14 -4.18 -4.95
N VAL A 63 9.95 -3.94 -3.90
CA VAL A 63 10.45 -2.62 -3.53
C VAL A 63 11.95 -2.54 -3.84
N SER A 64 12.31 -1.64 -4.75
CA SER A 64 13.68 -1.33 -5.14
C SER A 64 13.88 0.18 -5.22
N THR A 65 15.13 0.64 -5.34
CA THR A 65 15.41 2.07 -5.55
C THR A 65 14.66 2.59 -6.78
N ASP A 66 14.62 1.80 -7.86
CA ASP A 66 13.92 2.18 -9.08
C ASP A 66 12.40 2.34 -8.86
N THR A 67 11.76 1.46 -8.07
CA THR A 67 10.33 1.62 -7.78
C THR A 67 10.06 2.79 -6.85
N ILE A 68 10.94 3.01 -5.87
CA ILE A 68 10.86 4.14 -4.93
C ILE A 68 10.95 5.47 -5.67
N ASP A 69 11.87 5.58 -6.62
CA ASP A 69 12.08 6.81 -7.39
C ASP A 69 10.91 7.10 -8.34
N ALA A 70 10.24 6.05 -8.82
CA ALA A 70 9.15 6.14 -9.79
C ALA A 70 7.78 6.47 -9.20
N VAL A 71 7.61 6.43 -7.87
CA VAL A 71 6.31 6.65 -7.21
C VAL A 71 6.39 7.75 -6.15
N ASP A 72 5.26 8.36 -5.84
CA ASP A 72 5.15 9.41 -4.83
C ASP A 72 5.18 8.85 -3.40
N SER A 73 4.62 7.66 -3.19
CA SER A 73 4.63 6.99 -1.89
C SER A 73 4.57 5.48 -2.02
N ILE A 74 5.09 4.80 -1.01
CA ILE A 74 4.93 3.37 -0.80
C ILE A 74 3.99 3.17 0.37
N ALA A 75 2.78 2.72 0.07
CA ALA A 75 1.71 2.52 1.01
C ALA A 75 1.75 1.09 1.55
N VAL A 76 1.92 0.93 2.86
CA VAL A 76 2.20 -0.36 3.50
C VAL A 76 0.99 -0.77 4.36
N PRO A 77 0.20 -1.77 3.91
CA PRO A 77 -1.01 -2.18 4.62
C PRO A 77 -0.71 -2.93 5.93
N ALA A 78 -1.33 -2.50 7.02
CA ALA A 78 -1.44 -3.23 8.28
C ALA A 78 -2.84 -3.83 8.39
N VAL A 79 -2.97 -5.12 8.08
CA VAL A 79 -4.27 -5.80 8.05
C VAL A 79 -4.71 -6.19 9.46
N TYR A 80 -5.54 -5.37 10.11
CA TYR A 80 -5.88 -5.53 11.53
C TYR A 80 -6.62 -6.83 11.84
N ASN A 81 -7.45 -7.30 10.92
CA ASN A 81 -8.21 -8.54 11.07
C ASN A 81 -7.59 -9.74 10.32
N GLY A 82 -6.35 -9.58 9.85
CA GLY A 82 -5.57 -10.65 9.23
C GLY A 82 -4.68 -11.40 10.22
N ASP A 83 -3.81 -12.26 9.68
CA ASP A 83 -2.80 -12.96 10.44
C ASP A 83 -1.67 -12.02 10.91
N ARG A 84 -0.78 -12.56 11.76
CA ARG A 84 0.37 -11.82 12.28
C ARG A 84 1.28 -11.28 11.18
N ASP A 85 1.44 -12.03 10.09
CA ASP A 85 2.40 -11.69 9.05
C ASP A 85 1.90 -10.47 8.25
N ASN A 86 0.61 -10.42 7.95
CA ASN A 86 -0.03 -9.31 7.25
C ASN A 86 -0.37 -8.12 8.16
N PHE A 87 -0.41 -8.32 9.48
CA PHE A 87 -0.55 -7.21 10.42
C PHE A 87 0.80 -6.52 10.74
N VAL A 88 1.88 -7.29 10.94
CA VAL A 88 3.18 -6.72 11.37
C VAL A 88 4.41 -7.45 10.83
N GLY A 89 4.32 -8.75 10.57
CA GLY A 89 5.50 -9.56 10.19
C GLY A 89 6.17 -9.04 8.91
N LYS A 90 5.41 -8.85 7.84
CA LYS A 90 5.90 -8.34 6.56
C LYS A 90 6.49 -6.93 6.65
N HIS A 91 5.96 -6.09 7.54
CA HIS A 91 6.55 -4.76 7.78
C HIS A 91 7.95 -4.90 8.38
N LEU A 92 8.09 -5.76 9.40
CA LEU A 92 9.39 -6.01 10.02
C LEU A 92 10.38 -6.60 9.02
N ASP A 93 9.94 -7.49 8.13
CA ASP A 93 10.78 -8.02 7.07
C ASP A 93 11.21 -6.92 6.09
N LEU A 94 10.28 -6.10 5.61
CA LEU A 94 10.57 -4.94 4.74
C LEU A 94 11.58 -3.99 5.41
N PHE A 95 11.31 -3.54 6.64
CA PHE A 95 12.20 -2.64 7.37
C PHE A 95 13.54 -3.30 7.70
N THR A 96 13.58 -4.61 7.93
CA THR A 96 14.84 -5.36 8.12
C THR A 96 15.68 -5.34 6.84
N GLU A 97 15.09 -5.58 5.68
CA GLU A 97 15.78 -5.52 4.39
C GLU A 97 16.28 -4.10 4.08
N ILE A 98 15.46 -3.08 4.36
CA ILE A 98 15.85 -1.67 4.25
C ILE A 98 17.04 -1.35 5.16
N ALA A 99 17.01 -1.84 6.40
CA ALA A 99 18.08 -1.62 7.37
C ALA A 99 19.37 -2.41 7.07
N ARG A 100 19.31 -3.49 6.29
CA ARG A 100 20.47 -4.31 5.87
C ARG A 100 21.25 -3.74 4.69
N LYS A 101 20.55 -3.14 3.71
CA LYS A 101 21.17 -2.57 2.49
C LYS A 101 22.31 -1.55 2.73
N PRO A 102 22.40 -0.81 3.85
CA PRO A 102 23.56 0.02 4.19
C PRO A 102 24.86 -0.78 4.44
N ASP A 103 24.77 -2.00 4.99
CA ASP A 103 25.93 -2.74 5.51
C ASP A 103 26.61 -3.64 4.48
N GLU A 104 25.91 -4.13 3.45
CA GLU A 104 26.50 -5.02 2.43
C GLU A 104 27.56 -4.36 1.54
N LEU A 105 27.62 -3.02 1.51
CA LEU A 105 28.56 -2.26 0.68
C LEU A 105 29.71 -1.63 1.47
N ALA A 106 29.68 -1.67 2.81
CA ALA A 106 30.77 -1.22 3.67
C ALA A 106 32.07 -2.06 3.54
N GLY A 107 32.00 -3.21 2.87
CA GLY A 107 33.15 -4.03 2.47
C GLY A 107 33.81 -3.63 1.16
N SER A 108 33.27 -2.66 0.42
CA SER A 108 33.79 -2.21 -0.88
C SER A 108 34.32 -0.77 -0.79
N SER A 109 35.62 -0.61 -0.98
CA SER A 109 36.37 0.64 -0.87
C SER A 109 36.15 1.58 -2.08
N VAL A 110 34.90 1.97 -2.32
CA VAL A 110 34.49 2.91 -3.39
C VAL A 110 33.66 4.03 -2.75
N PRO A 111 33.79 5.31 -3.19
CA PRO A 111 33.12 6.44 -2.56
C PRO A 111 31.63 6.52 -2.96
N LEU A 112 30.85 5.48 -2.62
CA LEU A 112 29.41 5.37 -2.91
C LEU A 112 28.53 5.51 -1.67
N VAL A 113 29.12 5.82 -0.50
CA VAL A 113 28.40 5.89 0.78
C VAL A 113 27.44 7.09 0.84
N GLY A 114 27.68 8.15 0.06
CA GLY A 114 26.82 9.33 0.03
C GLY A 114 25.44 9.09 -0.58
N ASP A 115 25.37 8.33 -1.68
CA ASP A 115 24.12 8.10 -2.41
C ASP A 115 23.21 7.07 -1.73
N LEU A 116 23.78 6.15 -0.93
CA LEU A 116 23.03 5.11 -0.22
C LEU A 116 22.38 5.58 1.09
N VAL A 117 23.05 6.46 1.84
CA VAL A 117 22.42 7.09 3.03
C VAL A 117 21.28 8.02 2.59
N ALA A 118 21.41 8.62 1.40
CA ALA A 118 20.32 9.36 0.78
C ALA A 118 19.15 8.44 0.42
N SER A 119 19.39 7.27 -0.20
CA SER A 119 18.32 6.36 -0.63
C SER A 119 17.57 5.68 0.53
N THR A 120 18.24 5.31 1.64
CA THR A 120 17.54 4.82 2.85
C THR A 120 16.71 5.91 3.51
N GLY A 121 17.21 7.15 3.55
CA GLY A 121 16.48 8.30 4.07
C GLY A 121 15.28 8.67 3.20
N GLU A 122 15.44 8.65 1.89
CA GLU A 122 14.39 8.94 0.91
C GLU A 122 13.29 7.88 0.93
N LEU A 123 13.66 6.60 1.05
CA LEU A 123 12.70 5.52 1.27
C LEU A 123 11.89 5.72 2.55
N ALA A 124 12.55 6.05 3.66
CA ALA A 124 11.87 6.31 4.92
C ALA A 124 10.90 7.51 4.82
N THR A 125 11.15 8.48 3.93
CA THR A 125 10.24 9.61 3.70
C THR A 125 9.07 9.31 2.78
N LYS A 126 9.17 8.31 1.91
CA LYS A 126 8.09 7.90 0.99
C LYS A 126 7.18 6.80 1.56
N LEU A 127 7.58 6.13 2.64
CA LEU A 127 6.78 5.10 3.28
C LEU A 127 5.63 5.70 4.09
N ILE A 128 4.42 5.24 3.81
CA ILE A 128 3.21 5.58 4.57
C ILE A 128 2.51 4.31 5.06
N GLY A 129 1.92 4.35 6.24
CA GLY A 129 1.13 3.26 6.77
C GLY A 129 -0.32 3.32 6.30
N GLU A 130 -0.93 2.17 6.07
CA GLU A 130 -2.36 2.07 5.77
C GLU A 130 -3.01 1.10 6.76
N GLY A 131 -3.94 1.59 7.58
CA GLY A 131 -4.73 0.72 8.45
C GLY A 131 -5.78 -0.01 7.62
N TYR A 132 -5.75 -1.34 7.55
CA TYR A 132 -6.58 -2.11 6.63
C TYR A 132 -7.56 -3.02 7.39
N VAL A 133 -8.83 -3.06 6.96
CA VAL A 133 -9.82 -4.05 7.43
C VAL A 133 -10.48 -4.72 6.23
N VAL A 134 -10.29 -6.04 6.10
CA VAL A 134 -10.86 -6.85 5.01
C VAL A 134 -12.20 -7.43 5.43
N GLN A 135 -13.27 -7.07 4.73
CA GLN A 135 -14.65 -7.39 5.10
C GLN A 135 -15.36 -8.33 4.11
N HIS A 136 -14.67 -8.78 3.06
CA HIS A 136 -15.18 -9.79 2.13
C HIS A 136 -14.35 -11.08 2.17
N LEU A 137 -14.86 -12.11 2.85
CA LEU A 137 -14.14 -13.37 3.09
C LEU A 137 -13.89 -14.20 1.82
N ASP A 138 -14.71 -14.05 0.78
CA ASP A 138 -14.55 -14.77 -0.49
C ASP A 138 -13.55 -14.08 -1.44
N SER A 139 -12.86 -13.03 -0.97
CA SER A 139 -11.86 -12.31 -1.76
C SER A 139 -10.47 -12.95 -1.71
N ALA A 140 -9.67 -12.72 -2.76
CA ALA A 140 -8.24 -13.06 -2.74
C ALA A 140 -7.52 -12.37 -1.58
N ALA A 141 -7.88 -11.09 -1.30
CA ALA A 141 -7.33 -10.33 -0.18
C ALA A 141 -7.53 -11.05 1.16
N ALA A 142 -8.73 -11.57 1.44
CA ALA A 142 -8.99 -12.32 2.67
C ALA A 142 -8.15 -13.62 2.76
N SER A 143 -8.10 -14.38 1.67
CA SER A 143 -7.30 -15.62 1.61
C SER A 143 -5.81 -15.37 1.82
N VAL A 144 -5.27 -14.31 1.22
CA VAL A 144 -3.85 -13.95 1.26
C VAL A 144 -3.44 -13.36 2.61
N SER A 145 -4.35 -12.65 3.26
CA SER A 145 -4.08 -11.98 4.53
C SER A 145 -4.46 -12.79 5.77
N GLY A 146 -4.92 -14.04 5.59
CA GLY A 146 -5.31 -14.91 6.70
C GLY A 146 -6.56 -14.44 7.44
N VAL A 147 -7.47 -13.74 6.76
CA VAL A 147 -8.69 -13.20 7.35
C VAL A 147 -9.76 -14.28 7.35
N GLU A 148 -10.08 -14.81 8.53
CA GLU A 148 -11.09 -15.86 8.71
C GLU A 148 -12.44 -15.31 9.19
N THR A 149 -12.48 -14.08 9.69
CA THR A 149 -13.69 -13.44 10.22
C THR A 149 -13.75 -11.96 9.88
N THR A 150 -14.96 -11.46 9.65
CA THR A 150 -15.20 -10.03 9.48
C THR A 150 -15.37 -9.33 10.82
N TYR A 151 -15.04 -8.05 10.85
CA TYR A 151 -15.33 -7.19 11.98
C TYR A 151 -16.79 -6.73 11.97
N THR A 152 -17.37 -6.56 13.15
CA THR A 152 -18.61 -5.80 13.34
C THR A 152 -18.36 -4.30 13.09
N PRO A 153 -19.40 -3.48 12.83
CA PRO A 153 -19.22 -2.03 12.66
C PRO A 153 -18.51 -1.36 13.86
N ASP A 154 -18.75 -1.84 15.09
CA ASP A 154 -18.08 -1.32 16.29
C ASP A 154 -16.58 -1.69 16.31
N GLN A 155 -16.21 -2.86 15.81
CA GLN A 155 -14.80 -3.25 15.65
C GLN A 155 -14.12 -2.49 14.52
N VAL A 156 -14.82 -2.21 13.41
CA VAL A 156 -14.30 -1.33 12.34
C VAL A 156 -14.06 0.08 12.88
N ALA A 157 -15.00 0.63 13.65
CA ALA A 157 -14.83 1.91 14.33
C ALA A 157 -13.63 1.91 15.29
N GLY A 158 -13.44 0.83 16.05
CA GLY A 158 -12.27 0.66 16.92
C GLY A 158 -10.96 0.63 16.14
N ALA A 159 -10.93 -0.04 14.99
CA ALA A 159 -9.78 -0.07 14.10
C ALA A 159 -9.47 1.33 13.55
N ALA A 160 -10.48 2.04 13.05
CA ALA A 160 -10.35 3.42 12.56
C ALA A 160 -9.78 4.36 13.64
N LEU A 161 -10.31 4.28 14.87
CA LEU A 161 -9.81 5.06 16.00
C LEU A 161 -8.35 4.73 16.32
N ALA A 162 -7.95 3.45 16.25
CA ALA A 162 -6.56 3.06 16.46
C ALA A 162 -5.65 3.60 15.35
N THR A 163 -6.10 3.56 14.09
CA THR A 163 -5.38 4.11 12.93
C THR A 163 -5.08 5.58 13.11
N GLU A 164 -6.09 6.38 13.47
CA GLU A 164 -5.96 7.82 13.73
C GLU A 164 -5.08 8.11 14.96
N THR A 165 -5.38 7.50 16.11
CA THR A 165 -4.85 8.00 17.39
C THR A 165 -3.59 7.30 17.89
N PHE A 166 -3.38 6.04 17.52
CA PHE A 166 -2.28 5.23 18.03
C PHE A 166 -1.21 4.99 16.97
N TYR A 167 -1.65 4.66 15.75
CA TYR A 167 -0.74 4.40 14.64
C TYR A 167 -0.34 5.67 13.89
N ASP A 168 -1.19 6.70 13.89
CA ASP A 168 -0.97 7.94 13.14
C ASP A 168 -0.76 7.66 11.64
N PHE A 169 -1.52 6.70 11.12
CA PHE A 169 -1.45 6.32 9.71
C PHE A 169 -2.33 7.26 8.88
N PRO A 170 -1.83 7.76 7.73
CA PRO A 170 -2.58 8.71 6.91
C PRO A 170 -3.80 8.09 6.21
N ILE A 171 -3.90 6.76 6.14
CA ILE A 171 -4.99 6.06 5.44
C ILE A 171 -5.60 5.00 6.36
N PHE A 172 -6.92 4.96 6.41
CA PHE A 172 -7.70 3.83 6.90
C PHE A 172 -8.55 3.27 5.75
N TYR A 173 -8.35 2.01 5.38
CA TYR A 173 -8.98 1.37 4.23
C TYR A 173 -9.95 0.27 4.70
N VAL A 174 -11.22 0.41 4.32
CA VAL A 174 -12.25 -0.64 4.46
C VAL A 174 -12.40 -1.39 3.14
N GLU A 175 -11.97 -2.65 3.11
CA GLU A 175 -11.82 -3.45 1.89
C GLU A 175 -12.93 -4.50 1.73
N TYR A 176 -13.62 -4.44 0.60
CA TYR A 176 -14.71 -5.32 0.17
C TYR A 176 -14.46 -5.94 -1.22
N SER A 177 -13.22 -5.93 -1.70
CA SER A 177 -12.72 -6.52 -2.96
C SER A 177 -13.63 -7.56 -3.57
N GLY A 178 -14.24 -7.22 -4.70
CA GLY A 178 -15.13 -8.09 -5.46
C GLY A 178 -16.61 -8.01 -5.08
N THR A 179 -17.00 -7.18 -4.11
CA THR A 179 -18.42 -6.95 -3.76
C THR A 179 -18.67 -5.54 -3.23
N TYR A 180 -19.95 -5.14 -3.18
CA TYR A 180 -20.37 -3.90 -2.51
C TYR A 180 -20.75 -4.20 -1.05
N GLY A 181 -20.01 -3.65 -0.10
CA GLY A 181 -20.18 -3.86 1.34
C GLY A 181 -21.30 -3.05 2.00
N GLY A 182 -21.77 -1.99 1.35
CA GLY A 182 -22.76 -1.07 1.93
C GLY A 182 -22.15 -0.02 2.88
N PRO A 183 -22.95 0.92 3.38
CA PRO A 183 -22.43 2.11 4.05
C PRO A 183 -22.14 1.94 5.56
N LYS A 184 -22.48 0.79 6.17
CA LYS A 184 -22.49 0.66 7.63
C LYS A 184 -21.11 0.85 8.25
N ASP A 185 -20.11 0.18 7.68
CA ASP A 185 -18.76 0.14 8.24
C ASP A 185 -18.04 1.47 8.01
N VAL A 186 -18.17 2.06 6.82
CA VAL A 186 -17.65 3.40 6.53
C VAL A 186 -18.31 4.48 7.39
N THR A 187 -19.62 4.36 7.67
CA THR A 187 -20.33 5.29 8.58
C THR A 187 -19.87 5.14 10.02
N ALA A 188 -19.46 3.94 10.43
CA ALA A 188 -18.92 3.70 11.75
C ALA A 188 -17.49 4.24 11.89
N ALA A 189 -16.62 3.97 10.90
CA ALA A 189 -15.25 4.45 10.84
C ALA A 189 -15.14 5.98 10.82
N ALA A 190 -15.89 6.65 9.93
CA ALA A 190 -15.79 8.09 9.67
C ALA A 190 -16.08 8.99 10.89
N ARG A 191 -16.62 8.44 12.00
CA ARG A 191 -16.86 9.20 13.23
C ARG A 191 -15.59 9.47 14.04
N TYR A 192 -14.51 8.77 13.72
CA TYR A 192 -13.28 8.75 14.51
C TYR A 192 -12.06 9.21 13.72
N LEU A 193 -12.22 9.57 12.44
CA LEU A 193 -11.16 9.98 11.55
C LEU A 193 -11.28 11.50 11.31
N ASP A 194 -10.19 12.22 11.50
CA ASP A 194 -10.09 13.68 11.25
C ASP A 194 -8.96 13.94 10.25
N GLU A 195 -7.73 13.55 10.61
CA GLU A 195 -6.55 13.68 9.74
C GLU A 195 -6.37 12.45 8.84
N THR A 196 -6.69 11.25 9.33
CA THR A 196 -6.61 10.02 8.54
C THR A 196 -7.69 10.00 7.45
N VAL A 197 -7.28 9.75 6.20
CA VAL A 197 -8.19 9.62 5.06
C VAL A 197 -8.85 8.23 5.07
N LEU A 198 -10.19 8.21 5.02
CA LEU A 198 -10.97 6.99 4.85
C LEU A 198 -11.02 6.58 3.37
N LEU A 199 -10.48 5.41 3.05
CA LEU A 199 -10.69 4.73 1.78
C LEU A 199 -11.69 3.57 1.92
N TYR A 200 -12.44 3.36 0.85
CA TYR A 200 -13.38 2.25 0.69
C TYR A 200 -13.25 1.71 -0.73
N GLY A 201 -13.10 0.39 -0.85
CA GLY A 201 -13.01 -0.31 -2.14
C GLY A 201 -13.53 -1.73 -2.04
#